data_AF-A0A166DB24-F1
#
_entry.id   AF-A0A166DB24-F1
#
_cell.length_a   1.000
_cell.length_b   1.000
_cell.length_c   1.000
_cell.angle_alpha   90.00
_cell.angle_beta   90.00
_cell.angle_gamma   90.00
#
_symmetry.space_group_name_H-M   'P 1'
#
loop_
_entity.id
_entity.type
_entity.pdbx_description
1 polymer ?
#
loop_
_entity_poly.entity_id
_entity_poly.type
_entity_poly.pdbx_seq_one_letter_code
_entity_poly.pdbx_strand_id
1 'polypeptide(L)'
;MDRLSADHRFLIIHRSLRPCIRHVRFATGSRATLFDLTGNLSTSYGLKSWIKAGVLRRKVIMGLPFYGKTWSLKDPEVSGLGASAMSIGQGQKVA
;
A
#
# COMPACT_ATOMS: atom_id res chain seq x y z
N MET A 1 62.19 -12.76 15.47
CA MET A 1 61.03 -13.54 15.01
C MET A 1 59.76 -12.80 15.45
N ASP A 2 59.64 -11.49 15.20
CA ASP A 2 59.30 -10.79 13.92
C ASP A 2 57.77 -10.75 13.74
N ARG A 3 57.10 -9.64 14.09
CA ARG A 3 56.80 -8.42 13.30
C ARG A 3 55.62 -8.56 12.31
N LEU A 4 54.62 -7.68 12.49
CA LEU A 4 53.91 -6.86 11.47
C LEU A 4 53.02 -7.61 10.44
N SER A 5 51.71 -7.30 10.33
CA SER A 5 51.10 -6.13 9.66
C SER A 5 50.60 -6.48 8.26
N ALA A 6 49.29 -6.24 8.05
CA ALA A 6 48.59 -5.87 6.81
C ALA A 6 48.78 -6.77 5.56
N ASP A 7 47.68 -7.11 4.88
CA ASP A 7 47.22 -6.26 3.77
C ASP A 7 45.88 -6.71 3.19
N HIS A 8 45.20 -5.69 2.66
CA HIS A 8 43.99 -5.68 1.88
C HIS A 8 43.92 -6.73 0.76
N ARG A 9 42.70 -7.22 0.46
CA ARG A 9 41.90 -6.86 -0.74
C ARG A 9 40.82 -7.91 -1.06
N PHE A 10 39.60 -7.40 -1.29
CA PHE A 10 38.56 -7.89 -2.22
C PHE A 10 38.06 -9.35 -2.05
N LEU A 11 36.79 -9.60 -1.71
CA LEU A 11 35.69 -9.33 -2.64
C LEU A 11 34.34 -9.07 -1.94
N ILE A 12 33.70 -8.03 -2.47
CA ILE A 12 32.40 -7.43 -2.18
C ILE A 12 31.22 -8.40 -2.37
N ILE A 13 30.36 -8.48 -1.35
CA ILE A 13 28.88 -8.52 -1.41
C ILE A 13 28.26 -9.15 -2.67
N HIS A 14 27.96 -10.46 -2.66
CA HIS A 14 26.94 -11.01 -3.56
C HIS A 14 25.55 -10.73 -2.98
N ARG A 15 25.12 -9.48 -3.14
CA ARG A 15 23.76 -9.00 -2.89
C ARG A 15 22.85 -9.71 -3.89
N SER A 16 22.32 -10.88 -3.52
CA SER A 16 21.20 -11.49 -4.22
C SER A 16 19.97 -10.62 -3.97
N LEU A 17 19.87 -9.52 -4.72
CA LEU A 17 18.63 -8.83 -4.99
C LEU A 17 17.79 -9.84 -5.77
N ARG A 18 17.07 -10.73 -5.07
CA ARG A 18 15.87 -11.28 -5.68
C ARG A 18 15.01 -10.06 -6.01
N PRO A 19 14.70 -9.80 -7.29
CA PRO A 19 13.68 -8.83 -7.58
C PRO A 19 12.42 -9.42 -6.96
N CYS A 20 12.01 -8.90 -5.81
CA CYS A 20 10.64 -9.05 -5.36
C CYS A 20 9.80 -8.29 -6.39
N ILE A 21 9.55 -8.95 -7.53
CA ILE A 21 8.46 -8.61 -8.42
C ILE A 21 7.23 -8.81 -7.54
N ARG A 22 6.86 -7.75 -6.81
CA ARG A 22 5.52 -7.61 -6.28
C ARG A 22 4.65 -7.66 -7.52
N HIS A 23 4.11 -8.84 -7.79
CA HIS A 23 3.02 -8.98 -8.73
C HIS A 23 2.03 -7.89 -8.36
N VAL A 24 1.80 -6.97 -9.28
CA VAL A 24 0.79 -5.93 -9.11
C VAL A 24 -0.53 -6.68 -9.05
N ARG A 25 -1.01 -6.95 -7.83
CA ARG A 25 -2.31 -7.58 -7.62
C ARG A 25 -3.34 -6.48 -7.75
N PHE A 26 -4.02 -6.45 -8.89
CA PHE A 26 -5.23 -5.67 -9.04
C PHE A 26 -6.33 -6.38 -8.25
N ALA A 27 -6.76 -5.77 -7.15
CA ALA A 27 -7.90 -6.24 -6.38
C ALA A 27 -8.82 -5.05 -6.06
N THR A 28 -10.10 -5.31 -5.91
CA THR A 28 -11.07 -4.31 -5.45
C THR A 28 -10.79 -3.95 -3.99
N GLY A 29 -11.11 -2.73 -3.59
CA GLY A 29 -10.96 -2.30 -2.20
C GLY A 29 -11.65 -0.97 -1.96
N SER A 30 -12.05 -0.68 -0.73
CA SER A 30 -12.66 0.61 -0.43
C SER A 30 -11.60 1.72 -0.41
N ARG A 31 -11.92 2.87 -1.04
CA ARG A 31 -11.01 4.04 -1.11
C ARG A 31 -10.96 4.88 0.15
N ALA A 32 -12.01 4.85 0.97
CA ALA A 32 -12.13 5.68 2.17
C ALA A 32 -12.88 4.93 3.28
N THR A 33 -12.40 3.73 3.60
CA THR A 33 -13.00 2.93 4.66
C THR A 33 -12.82 3.65 6.00
N LEU A 34 -13.93 3.93 6.67
CA LEU A 34 -13.88 4.56 8.00
C LEU A 34 -13.28 3.59 9.04
N PHE A 35 -13.69 2.33 9.00
CA PHE A 35 -13.23 1.25 9.88
C PHE A 35 -12.81 0.03 9.08
N ASP A 36 -11.69 -0.57 9.45
CA ASP A 36 -11.23 -1.87 8.93
C ASP A 36 -11.05 -2.79 10.14
N LEU A 37 -11.51 -4.04 10.03
CA LEU A 37 -11.42 -5.06 11.07
C LEU A 37 -10.06 -5.77 11.08
N THR A 38 -9.37 -5.74 9.94
CA THR A 38 -8.20 -6.60 9.70
C THR A 38 -6.88 -5.83 9.61
N GLY A 39 -6.95 -4.54 9.29
CA GLY A 39 -5.77 -3.75 8.98
C GLY A 39 -5.76 -2.35 9.60
N ASN A 40 -4.64 -1.68 9.37
CA ASN A 40 -4.38 -0.30 9.76
C ASN A 40 -4.66 0.71 8.63
N LEU A 41 -5.25 0.26 7.52
CA LEU A 41 -5.57 1.07 6.36
C LEU A 41 -7.02 1.60 6.42
N SER A 42 -7.32 2.34 7.50
CA SER A 42 -8.62 2.98 7.70
C SER A 42 -8.50 4.41 8.19
N THR A 43 -9.52 5.23 7.90
CA THR A 43 -9.58 6.63 8.32
C THR A 43 -9.54 6.76 9.85
N SER A 44 -10.26 5.88 10.57
CA SER A 44 -10.28 5.90 12.03
C SER A 44 -8.92 5.56 12.65
N TYR A 45 -8.15 4.65 12.04
CA TYR A 45 -6.79 4.35 12.48
C TYR A 45 -5.87 5.54 12.25
N GLY A 46 -5.89 6.14 11.06
CA GLY A 46 -5.09 7.33 10.74
C GLY A 46 -5.43 8.53 11.64
N LEU A 47 -6.71 8.76 11.91
CA LEU A 47 -7.14 9.82 12.82
C LEU A 47 -6.61 9.59 14.24
N LYS A 48 -6.72 8.36 14.76
CA LYS A 48 -6.20 8.01 16.09
C LYS A 48 -4.68 8.14 16.15
N SER A 49 -3.95 7.81 15.07
CA SER A 49 -2.49 7.91 15.04
C SER A 49 -2.03 9.36 15.10
N TRP A 50 -2.70 10.29 14.41
CA TRP A 50 -2.41 11.72 14.50
C TRP A 50 -2.69 12.29 15.89
N ILE A 51 -3.82 11.90 16.51
CA ILE A 51 -4.13 12.31 17.89
C ILE A 51 -3.05 11.79 18.84
N LYS A 52 -2.62 10.53 18.70
CA LYS A 52 -1.54 9.92 19.50
C LYS A 52 -0.19 10.63 19.28
N ALA A 53 0.05 11.16 18.08
CA ALA A 53 1.24 11.94 17.75
C ALA A 53 1.18 13.40 18.27
N GLY A 54 0.09 13.81 18.94
CA GLY A 54 -0.03 15.13 19.56
C GLY A 54 -0.86 16.15 18.76
N VAL A 55 -1.49 15.74 17.65
CA VAL A 55 -2.40 16.64 16.92
C VAL A 55 -3.66 16.90 17.73
N LEU A 56 -3.95 18.18 17.98
CA LEU A 56 -5.14 18.60 18.71
C LEU A 56 -6.41 18.19 17.96
N ARG A 57 -7.28 17.40 18.61
CA ARG A 57 -8.53 16.86 18.03
C ARG A 57 -9.39 17.92 17.32
N ARG A 58 -9.50 19.12 17.91
CA ARG A 58 -10.28 20.25 17.35
C ARG A 58 -9.72 20.84 16.06
N LYS A 59 -8.47 20.54 15.72
CA LYS A 59 -7.78 21.01 14.52
C LYS A 59 -7.72 19.94 13.41
N VAL A 60 -8.28 18.76 13.64
CA VAL A 60 -8.28 17.69 12.63
C VAL A 60 -9.56 17.77 11.82
N ILE A 61 -9.42 17.80 10.50
CA ILE A 61 -10.53 17.81 9.54
C ILE A 61 -10.45 16.52 8.72
N MET A 62 -11.57 15.80 8.61
CA MET A 62 -11.65 14.60 7.77
C MET A 62 -12.07 14.97 6.35
N GLY A 63 -11.30 14.52 5.36
CA GLY A 63 -11.68 14.63 3.96
C GLY A 63 -12.71 13.57 3.59
N LEU A 64 -13.76 13.97 2.87
CA LEU A 64 -14.73 13.05 2.27
C LEU A 64 -14.40 12.93 0.76
N PRO A 65 -14.17 11.73 0.23
CA PRO A 65 -13.95 11.59 -1.20
C PRO A 65 -15.26 11.84 -1.95
N PHE A 66 -15.22 12.72 -2.94
CA PHE A 66 -16.34 12.98 -3.84
C PHE A 66 -16.37 12.04 -5.06
N TYR A 67 -15.39 11.16 -5.19
CA TYR A 67 -15.25 10.25 -6.33
C TYR A 67 -14.98 8.81 -5.90
N GLY A 68 -15.43 7.87 -6.72
CA GLY A 68 -15.17 6.44 -6.57
C GLY A 68 -13.90 5.97 -7.29
N LYS A 69 -13.46 4.73 -7.01
CA LYS A 69 -12.60 3.97 -7.91
C LYS A 69 -13.43 2.86 -8.53
N THR A 70 -13.18 2.57 -9.79
CA THR A 70 -13.74 1.40 -10.46
C THR A 70 -12.62 0.44 -10.84
N TRP A 71 -12.98 -0.82 -11.05
CA TRP A 71 -12.08 -1.88 -11.48
C TRP A 71 -12.81 -2.71 -12.54
N SER A 72 -12.04 -3.21 -13.51
CA SER A 72 -12.52 -4.26 -14.40
C SER A 72 -12.22 -5.59 -13.72
N LEU A 73 -13.28 -6.27 -13.24
CA LEU A 73 -13.16 -7.54 -12.53
C LEU A 73 -12.62 -8.63 -13.46
N LYS A 74 -11.87 -9.59 -12.89
CA LYS A 74 -11.48 -10.79 -13.62
C LYS A 74 -12.65 -11.72 -13.86
N ASP A 75 -13.54 -11.81 -12.88
CA ASP A 75 -14.79 -12.56 -12.94
C ASP A 75 -15.93 -11.61 -12.54
N PRO A 76 -16.91 -11.34 -13.42
CA PRO A 76 -18.02 -10.44 -13.12
C PRO A 76 -18.92 -10.95 -11.98
N GLU A 77 -18.98 -12.26 -11.73
CA GLU A 77 -19.79 -12.85 -10.64
C GLU A 77 -19.15 -12.58 -9.26
N VAL A 78 -17.85 -12.28 -9.23
CA VAL A 78 -17.09 -12.04 -7.99
C VAL A 78 -16.81 -10.54 -7.84
N SER A 79 -17.80 -9.80 -7.34
CA SER A 79 -17.74 -8.33 -7.20
C SER A 79 -17.51 -7.81 -5.77
N GLY A 80 -17.25 -8.71 -4.82
CA GLY A 80 -16.99 -8.35 -3.42
C GLY A 80 -15.72 -7.51 -3.20
N LEU A 81 -15.56 -6.98 -1.98
CA LEU A 81 -14.32 -6.32 -1.56
C LEU A 81 -13.16 -7.31 -1.56
N GLY A 82 -12.03 -6.95 -2.15
CA GLY A 82 -10.87 -7.83 -2.31
C GLY A 82 -10.94 -8.76 -3.52
N ALA A 83 -12.01 -8.69 -4.33
CA ALA A 83 -12.12 -9.46 -5.55
C ALA A 83 -11.00 -9.16 -6.54
N SER A 84 -10.58 -10.17 -7.30
CA SER A 84 -9.50 -10.04 -8.27
C SER A 84 -9.95 -9.21 -9.47
N ALA A 85 -9.16 -8.21 -9.83
CA ALA A 85 -9.36 -7.35 -10.97
C ALA A 85 -8.30 -7.60 -12.04
N MET A 86 -8.63 -7.33 -13.29
CA MET A 86 -7.67 -7.33 -14.39
C MET A 86 -6.98 -5.97 -14.52
N SER A 87 -7.76 -4.89 -14.31
CA SER A 87 -7.27 -3.53 -14.47
C SER A 87 -8.11 -2.53 -13.67
N ILE A 88 -7.62 -1.28 -13.60
CA ILE A 88 -8.42 -0.15 -13.12
C ILE A 88 -9.52 0.11 -14.15
N GLY A 89 -10.74 0.35 -13.66
CA GLY A 89 -11.89 0.56 -14.53
C GLY A 89 -11.67 1.76 -15.43
N GLN A 90 -11.99 1.59 -16.71
CA GLN A 90 -12.09 2.70 -17.63
C GLN A 90 -13.35 3.46 -17.23
N GLY A 91 -13.23 4.74 -16.84
CA GLY A 91 -14.39 5.60 -16.58
C GLY A 91 -15.35 5.54 -17.77
N GLN A 92 -16.65 5.73 -17.54
CA GLN A 92 -17.66 5.64 -18.61
C GLN A 92 -17.20 6.43 -19.83
N LYS A 93 -16.96 5.72 -20.95
CA LYS A 93 -16.92 6.36 -22.26
C LYS A 93 -18.36 6.73 -22.57
N VAL A 94 -18.69 7.99 -22.34
CA VAL A 94 -19.93 8.58 -22.85
C VAL A 94 -19.79 8.52 -24.38
N ALA A 95 -20.67 7.76 -25.02
CA ALA A 95 -20.72 7.62 -26.47
C ALA A 95 -21.20 8.93 -27.12
#